data_AF-A0AAU6DA92-F1
#
_entry.id   AF-A0AAU6DA92-F1
#
_cell.length_a   1.000
_cell.length_b   1.000
_cell.length_c   1.000
_cell.angle_alpha   90.00
_cell.angle_beta   90.00
_cell.angle_gamma   90.00
#
_symmetry.space_group_name_H-M   'P 1'
#
loop_
_entity.id
_entity.type
_entity.pdbx_description
1 polymer ?
#
loop_
_entity_poly.entity_id
_entity_poly.type
_entity_poly.pdbx_seq_one_letter_code
_entity_poly.pdbx_strand_id
1 'polypeptide(L)'
;MVTMTARNPEADGHTVSPDAGALVVDRRSGKVGVVMGHVGPYVQLRPPRGGREWDVPPEDVRTPTPTEELSAKVAVANRRWGR
;
A
#
# COMPACT_ATOMS: atom_id res chain seq x y z
N MET A 1 -32.47 -1.88 -7.86
CA MET A 1 -31.46 -2.95 -7.92
C MET A 1 -30.35 -2.43 -8.82
N VAL A 2 -29.30 -1.82 -8.25
CA VAL A 2 -28.19 -1.25 -9.03
C VAL A 2 -27.25 -2.37 -9.44
N THR A 3 -27.24 -2.69 -10.73
CA THR A 3 -26.35 -3.66 -11.38
C THR A 3 -24.93 -3.10 -11.38
N MET A 4 -24.10 -3.56 -10.44
CA MET A 4 -22.65 -3.40 -10.52
C MET A 4 -22.15 -4.29 -11.66
N THR A 5 -21.81 -3.67 -12.80
CA THR A 5 -21.13 -4.38 -13.89
C THR A 5 -19.71 -4.69 -13.40
N ALA A 6 -19.48 -5.93 -13.01
CA ALA A 6 -18.13 -6.44 -12.79
C ALA A 6 -17.52 -6.71 -14.17
N ARG A 7 -16.56 -5.87 -14.58
CA ARG A 7 -15.73 -6.16 -15.75
C ARG A 7 -14.75 -7.28 -15.39
N ASN A 8 -14.93 -8.42 -16.05
CA ASN A 8 -14.01 -9.57 -16.12
C ASN A 8 -12.97 -9.33 -17.25
N PRO A 9 -11.91 -10.14 -17.43
CA PRO A 9 -10.54 -9.83 -17.04
C PRO A 9 -9.58 -10.07 -18.22
N GLU A 10 -9.18 -9.01 -18.89
CA GLU A 10 -8.14 -9.12 -19.92
C GLU A 10 -6.76 -9.10 -19.25
N ALA A 11 -6.16 -10.30 -19.23
CA ALA A 11 -4.77 -10.56 -18.90
C ALA A 11 -3.86 -9.84 -19.91
N ASP A 12 -3.68 -8.54 -19.72
CA ASP A 12 -2.54 -7.80 -20.24
C ASP A 12 -1.47 -7.83 -19.15
N GLY A 13 -0.19 -8.01 -19.51
CA GLY A 13 0.95 -8.21 -18.60
C GLY A 13 1.26 -7.02 -17.69
N HIS A 14 0.29 -6.60 -16.87
CA HIS A 14 0.43 -5.59 -15.85
C HIS A 14 1.35 -6.18 -14.79
N THR A 15 2.58 -5.71 -14.76
CA THR A 15 3.30 -5.59 -13.50
C THR A 15 2.30 -4.97 -12.53
N VAL A 16 1.78 -5.76 -11.59
CA VAL A 16 0.72 -5.37 -10.64
C VAL A 16 1.34 -4.33 -9.74
N SER A 17 1.40 -3.13 -10.27
CA SER A 17 1.89 -1.94 -9.62
C SER A 17 0.85 -1.64 -8.56
N PRO A 18 1.22 -1.68 -7.27
CA PRO A 18 0.23 -1.63 -6.22
C PRO A 18 -0.55 -0.31 -6.34
N ASP A 19 -1.87 -0.39 -6.22
CA ASP A 19 -2.75 0.78 -6.35
C ASP A 19 -2.37 1.86 -5.33
N ALA A 20 -2.41 3.13 -5.75
CA ALA A 20 -2.23 4.25 -4.84
C ALA A 20 -3.27 4.18 -3.70
N GLY A 21 -2.80 4.34 -2.47
CA GLY A 21 -3.60 4.16 -1.24
C GLY A 21 -3.54 2.76 -0.64
N ALA A 22 -2.99 1.75 -1.34
CA ALA A 22 -2.83 0.41 -0.79
C ALA A 22 -1.78 0.36 0.33
N LEU A 23 -2.00 -0.50 1.32
CA LEU A 23 -0.98 -0.83 2.33
C LEU A 23 -0.09 -1.95 1.80
N VAL A 24 1.22 -1.73 1.87
CA VAL A 24 2.23 -2.70 1.43
C VAL A 24 3.40 -2.76 2.42
N VAL A 25 4.21 -3.81 2.32
CA VAL A 25 5.43 -3.98 3.12
C VAL A 25 6.65 -3.88 2.23
N ASP A 26 7.59 -3.01 2.59
CA ASP A 26 8.95 -3.01 2.04
C ASP A 26 9.73 -4.17 2.64
N ARG A 27 10.00 -5.21 1.84
CA ARG A 27 10.70 -6.42 2.27
C ARG A 27 12.12 -6.14 2.75
N ARG A 28 12.77 -5.09 2.24
CA ARG A 28 14.15 -4.74 2.61
C ARG A 28 14.26 -4.26 4.05
N SER A 29 13.21 -3.61 4.55
CA SER A 29 13.19 -2.99 5.88
C SER A 29 12.14 -3.55 6.84
N GLY A 30 11.21 -4.38 6.34
CA GLY A 30 10.04 -4.87 7.09
C GLY A 30 9.01 -3.79 7.41
N LYS A 31 9.15 -2.58 6.84
CA LYS A 31 8.28 -1.44 7.15
C LYS A 31 6.99 -1.49 6.35
N VAL A 32 5.87 -1.20 7.01
CA VAL A 32 4.56 -1.02 6.36
C VAL A 32 4.42 0.42 5.88
N GLY A 33 4.01 0.60 4.63
CA GLY A 33 3.76 1.89 4.01
C GLY A 33 2.46 1.92 3.22
N VAL A 34 1.91 3.12 3.03
CA VAL A 34 0.83 3.41 2.09
C VAL A 34 1.45 3.81 0.77
N VAL A 35 1.01 3.21 -0.33
CA VAL A 35 1.45 3.56 -1.68
C VAL A 35 0.96 4.96 -2.03
N MET A 36 1.88 5.86 -2.36
CA MET A 36 1.56 7.21 -2.84
C MET A 36 1.48 7.26 -4.37
N GLY A 37 2.16 6.33 -5.05
CA GLY A 37 2.26 6.25 -6.50
C GLY A 37 3.61 5.70 -6.92
N HIS A 38 4.03 6.00 -8.14
CA HIS A 38 5.33 5.62 -8.68
C HIS A 38 6.16 6.86 -9.04
N VAL A 39 7.46 6.79 -8.79
CA VAL A 39 8.44 7.80 -9.20
C VAL A 39 9.55 7.08 -9.96
N GLY A 40 9.55 7.22 -11.29
CA GLY A 40 10.43 6.44 -12.15
C GLY A 40 10.17 4.93 -11.97
N PRO A 41 11.20 4.10 -11.76
CA PRO A 41 11.05 2.66 -11.59
C PRO A 41 10.60 2.26 -10.17
N TYR A 42 10.44 3.21 -9.24
CA TYR A 42 10.18 2.91 -7.84
C TYR A 42 8.73 3.16 -7.44
N VAL A 43 8.25 2.35 -6.50
CA VAL A 43 7.03 2.62 -5.73
C VAL A 43 7.36 3.60 -4.61
N GLN A 44 6.64 4.70 -4.53
CA GLN A 44 6.80 5.66 -3.43
C GLN A 44 5.83 5.31 -2.31
N LEU A 45 6.38 5.10 -1.10
CA LEU A 45 5.63 4.76 0.10
C LEU A 45 5.69 5.88 1.13
N ARG A 46 4.66 5.93 1.97
CA ARG A 46 4.59 6.83 3.13
C ARG A 46 4.18 6.07 4.40
N PRO A 47 4.64 6.46 5.60
CA PRO A 47 4.18 5.77 6.81
C PRO A 47 2.67 6.00 6.98
N PRO A 48 1.89 5.01 7.44
CA PRO A 48 0.45 5.16 7.65
C PRO A 48 0.11 6.32 8.61
N ARG A 49 0.97 6.55 9.61
CA ARG A 49 0.86 7.67 10.55
C ARG A 49 1.42 8.99 10.01
N GLY A 50 1.75 9.10 8.72
CA GLY A 50 2.47 10.23 8.18
C GLY A 50 3.95 10.25 8.59
N GLY A 51 4.71 11.13 7.95
CA GLY A 51 6.17 11.16 8.04
C GLY A 51 6.80 11.23 6.66
N ARG A 52 8.11 10.99 6.60
CA ARG A 52 8.92 11.06 5.38
C ARG A 52 8.61 9.89 4.46
N GLU A 53 8.37 10.20 3.19
CA GLU A 53 8.21 9.24 2.11
C GLU A 53 9.53 8.54 1.79
N TRP A 54 9.45 7.33 1.23
CA TRP A 54 10.62 6.58 0.78
C TRP A 54 10.30 5.74 -0.46
N ASP A 55 11.34 5.45 -1.24
CA ASP A 55 11.24 4.72 -2.51
C ASP A 55 11.56 3.22 -2.31
N VAL A 56 10.79 2.36 -2.96
CA VAL A 56 10.92 0.90 -2.90
C VAL A 56 10.89 0.30 -4.31
N PRO A 57 11.83 -0.59 -4.66
CA PRO A 57 11.74 -1.38 -5.88
C PRO A 57 10.44 -2.19 -5.89
N PRO A 58 9.68 -2.25 -7.00
CA PRO A 58 8.44 -3.01 -7.08
C PRO A 58 8.59 -4.48 -6.65
N GLU A 59 9.74 -5.11 -6.93
CA GLU A 59 10.07 -6.50 -6.54
C GLU A 59 10.22 -6.71 -5.02
N ASP A 60 10.49 -5.64 -4.29
CA ASP A 60 10.62 -5.62 -2.83
C ASP A 60 9.32 -5.24 -2.13
N VAL A 61 8.25 -4.99 -2.88
CA VAL A 61 6.92 -4.75 -2.34
C VAL A 61 6.18 -6.07 -2.18
N ARG A 62 5.57 -6.29 -1.01
CA ARG A 62 4.62 -7.38 -0.79
C ARG A 62 3.34 -6.92 -0.13
N THR A 63 2.29 -7.71 -0.28
CA THR A 63 1.05 -7.58 0.50
C THR A 63 1.35 -7.79 1.99
N PRO A 64 0.79 -6.97 2.88
CA PRO A 64 0.89 -7.18 4.32
C PRO A 64 0.13 -8.44 4.73
N THR A 65 0.59 -9.07 5.79
CA THR A 65 -0.22 -10.07 6.50
C THR A 65 -1.42 -9.40 7.16
N PRO A 66 -2.50 -10.14 7.49
CA PRO A 66 -3.66 -9.58 8.18
C PRO A 66 -3.29 -8.85 9.49
N THR A 67 -2.30 -9.38 10.23
CA THR A 67 -1.80 -8.78 11.47
C THR A 67 -1.07 -7.46 11.23
N GLU A 68 -0.23 -7.38 10.19
CA GLU A 68 0.47 -6.15 9.81
C GLU A 68 -0.51 -5.07 9.33
N GLU A 69 -1.50 -5.46 8.52
CA GLU A 69 -2.55 -4.56 8.05
C GLU A 69 -3.38 -4.01 9.22
N LEU A 70 -3.83 -4.89 10.13
CA LEU A 70 -4.58 -4.48 11.30
C LEU A 70 -3.76 -3.56 12.20
N SER A 71 -2.49 -3.88 12.42
CA SER A 71 -1.58 -3.04 13.21
C SER A 71 -1.40 -1.65 12.59
N ALA A 72 -1.29 -1.58 11.26
CA ALA A 72 -1.22 -0.30 10.55
C ALA A 72 -2.52 0.51 10.69
N LYS A 73 -3.69 -0.12 10.55
CA LYS A 73 -5.00 0.54 10.74
C LYS A 73 -5.19 1.04 12.17
N VAL A 74 -4.86 0.23 13.17
CA VAL A 74 -4.86 0.62 14.59
C VAL A 74 -3.87 1.76 14.83
N ALA A 75 -2.70 1.71 14.20
CA ALA A 75 -1.72 2.77 14.33
C ALA A 75 -2.27 4.12 13.84
N VAL A 76 -2.99 4.13 12.71
CA VAL A 76 -3.68 5.32 12.20
C VAL A 76 -4.79 5.79 13.16
N ALA A 77 -5.59 4.86 13.68
CA ALA A 77 -6.68 5.18 14.60
C ALA A 77 -6.16 5.81 15.91
N ASN A 78 -5.09 5.28 16.50
CA ASN A 78 -4.51 5.82 17.74
C ASN A 78 -3.95 7.25 17.58
N ARG A 79 -3.53 7.65 16.37
CA ARG A 79 -3.15 9.06 16.10
C ARG A 79 -4.35 10.03 16.21
N ARG A 80 -5.58 9.56 16.03
CA ARG A 80 -6.79 10.39 16.08
C ARG A 80 -7.22 10.76 17.50
N TRP A 81 -6.81 10.00 18.51
CA TRP A 81 -7.24 10.21 19.91
C TRP A 81 -6.14 10.70 20.87
N GLY A 82 -4.87 10.74 20.45
CA GLY A 82 -3.75 11.16 21.30
C GLY A 82 -3.41 12.66 21.23
N ARG A 83 -4.40 13.55 21.17
CA ARG A 83 -4.21 15.02 21.09
C ARG A 83 -4.64 15.71 22.37
#